data_AF-A0A293LXJ2-F1
#
_entry.id   AF-A0A293LXJ2-F1
#
_cell.length_a   1.000
_cell.length_b   1.000
_cell.length_c   1.000
_cell.angle_alpha   90.00
_cell.angle_beta   90.00
_cell.angle_gamma   90.00
#
_symmetry.space_group_name_H-M   'P 1'
#
loop_
_entity.id
_entity.type
_entity.pdbx_description
1 polymer ?
#
loop_
_entity_poly.entity_id
_entity_poly.type
_entity_poly.pdbx_seq_one_letter_code
_entity_poly.pdbx_strand_id
1 'polypeptide(L)'
;MFPHQDRAPRHVVKNSFIVEYSEGHRKLRHLFLFNDVIVCAKYKPSSRQKFTFEVKWYIPLSDVTLIDAEGNTEPIKEDNKMNICQLRSRTSTVRDLVMKEERDTVRAGKAPSRNLERNRKKLSELEAQLVLHSPNLPFKIGYRSSKTYAFFLSSEFERAQWIEAINVLQSSAPQTATTPSLLELQSCITSTRGCMGTNMGSFLSRTAKDEDLLVGDLHIMVHNLQGLTRPADIFICFEVDSYGHFFKKGRTKTCHNTLEPVFNQEVVIDLDGSQTLRILCYEENDDETSMGPLLRGKASFEMSRSWLTDKYQVKSISLQECTLNIGVKYISSEITLRRVPSCKPIGTFGVKVQQVCKKEKSTVPFVISCCVREVERRGMNEVGIYRVSGSTSDVQKLKRTFENDPYEAEQLMKEVDINNVTGLLKLYLRELPEALFTDALYPRLFDAFNKHDQEEKRQMLLGLFGKLPEINQNITVFLIDHMVKINSNEAQNKMSLHNLATVFGPTIIRPGSNSSSHNPSDLLTTSTVDVMAQAGILYFFLRRRAAGMPLQLEADSATASNH
;
A
#
# COMPACT_ATOMS: atom_id res chain seq x y z
N MET A 1 -60.40 -18.25 4.12
CA MET A 1 -59.97 -17.43 2.97
C MET A 1 -59.82 -15.99 3.46
N PHE A 2 -58.62 -15.57 3.85
CA PHE A 2 -58.31 -14.14 4.00
C PHE A 2 -57.75 -13.67 2.65
N PRO A 3 -58.15 -12.49 2.15
CA PRO A 3 -57.70 -12.00 0.87
C PRO A 3 -56.22 -11.60 1.03
N HIS A 4 -55.31 -12.37 0.44
CA HIS A 4 -54.01 -11.83 0.07
C HIS A 4 -54.29 -10.80 -1.02
N GLN A 5 -54.52 -9.55 -0.61
CA GLN A 5 -54.32 -8.41 -1.51
C GLN A 5 -52.95 -8.61 -2.15
N ASP A 6 -52.90 -8.48 -3.48
CA ASP A 6 -51.70 -8.51 -4.33
C ASP A 6 -50.62 -7.59 -3.76
N ARG A 7 -49.86 -8.07 -2.78
CA ARG A 7 -48.67 -7.40 -2.28
C ARG A 7 -47.60 -7.68 -3.33
N ALA A 8 -47.14 -6.62 -4.00
CA ALA A 8 -45.96 -6.70 -4.84
C ALA A 8 -44.83 -7.42 -4.05
N PRO A 9 -44.16 -8.42 -4.65
CA PRO A 9 -43.18 -9.21 -3.93
C PRO A 9 -42.04 -8.31 -3.43
N ARG A 10 -41.77 -8.36 -2.12
CA ARG A 10 -40.63 -7.67 -1.49
C ARG A 10 -39.35 -8.22 -2.09
N HIS A 11 -38.63 -7.38 -2.82
CA HIS A 11 -37.33 -7.71 -3.38
C HIS A 11 -36.27 -6.80 -2.78
N VAL A 12 -35.05 -7.32 -2.67
CA VAL A 12 -33.91 -6.58 -2.14
C VAL A 12 -33.36 -5.70 -3.26
N VAL A 13 -33.34 -4.39 -3.04
CA VAL A 13 -32.80 -3.39 -3.97
C VAL A 13 -31.31 -3.20 -3.72
N LYS A 14 -30.91 -3.11 -2.45
CA LYS A 14 -29.51 -2.99 -2.04
C LYS A 14 -29.30 -3.75 -0.75
N ASN A 15 -28.12 -4.35 -0.61
CA ASN A 15 -27.69 -4.91 0.65
C ASN A 15 -26.19 -4.80 0.80
N SER A 16 -25.72 -4.60 2.03
CA SER A 16 -24.28 -4.63 2.33
C SER A 16 -24.03 -4.92 3.80
N PHE A 17 -22.83 -5.41 4.10
CA PHE A 17 -22.31 -5.38 5.45
C PHE A 17 -21.97 -3.94 5.82
N ILE A 18 -22.30 -3.54 7.05
CA ILE A 18 -22.10 -2.19 7.56
C ILE A 18 -21.74 -2.25 9.05
N VAL A 19 -21.02 -1.25 9.54
CA VAL A 19 -20.67 -1.13 10.95
C VAL A 19 -21.67 -0.19 11.63
N GLU A 20 -22.52 -0.72 12.51
CA GLU A 20 -23.42 0.06 13.35
C GLU A 20 -22.67 0.53 14.60
N TYR A 21 -22.76 1.82 14.94
CA TYR A 21 -22.29 2.34 16.21
C TYR A 21 -23.46 2.41 17.20
N SER A 22 -23.41 1.56 18.23
CA SER A 22 -24.46 1.49 19.25
C SER A 22 -23.87 1.19 20.61
N GLU A 23 -24.39 1.85 21.66
CA GLU A 23 -23.97 1.61 23.05
C GLU A 23 -22.46 1.80 23.26
N GLY A 24 -21.84 2.77 22.57
CA GLY A 24 -20.39 3.04 22.68
C GLY A 24 -19.49 2.08 21.90
N HIS A 25 -20.04 1.08 21.20
CA HIS A 25 -19.28 0.06 20.50
C HIS A 25 -19.69 -0.10 19.03
N ARG A 26 -18.71 -0.42 18.19
CA ARG A 26 -18.91 -0.81 16.79
C ARG A 26 -19.41 -2.25 16.72
N LYS A 27 -20.46 -2.50 15.94
CA LYS A 27 -21.07 -3.82 15.74
C LYS A 27 -21.25 -4.08 14.24
N LEU A 28 -20.75 -5.22 13.75
CA LEU A 28 -20.98 -5.63 12.37
C LEU A 28 -22.45 -6.04 12.17
N ARG A 29 -23.09 -5.46 11.16
CA ARG A 29 -24.48 -5.68 10.76
C ARG A 29 -24.58 -5.91 9.27
N HIS A 30 -25.72 -6.42 8.85
CA HIS A 30 -26.11 -6.50 7.45
C HIS A 30 -27.34 -5.64 7.25
N LEU A 31 -27.23 -4.63 6.39
CA LEU A 31 -28.32 -3.73 6.08
C LEU A 31 -28.97 -4.18 4.77
N PHE A 32 -30.28 -4.33 4.80
CA PHE A 32 -31.11 -4.66 3.65
C PHE A 32 -32.02 -3.48 3.33
N LEU A 33 -31.98 -3.02 2.09
CA LEU A 33 -32.94 -2.10 1.51
C LEU A 33 -33.89 -2.91 0.65
N PHE A 34 -35.13 -3.06 1.12
CA PHE A 34 -36.23 -3.52 0.30
C PHE A 34 -36.93 -2.31 -0.33
N ASN A 35 -37.82 -2.58 -1.27
CA ASN A 35 -38.64 -1.55 -1.92
C ASN A 35 -39.48 -0.70 -0.95
N ASP A 36 -39.80 -1.20 0.26
CA ASP A 36 -40.68 -0.53 1.21
C ASP A 36 -40.10 -0.40 2.64
N VAL A 37 -38.97 -1.05 2.95
CA VAL A 37 -38.43 -1.12 4.32
C VAL A 37 -36.92 -1.26 4.33
N ILE A 38 -36.27 -0.61 5.31
CA ILE A 38 -34.87 -0.84 5.66
C ILE A 38 -34.80 -1.80 6.84
N VAL A 39 -34.02 -2.87 6.72
CA VAL A 39 -33.87 -3.89 7.76
C VAL A 39 -32.42 -4.04 8.16
N CYS A 40 -32.13 -3.94 9.45
CA CYS A 40 -30.83 -4.23 10.02
C CYS A 40 -30.84 -5.61 10.67
N ALA A 41 -29.91 -6.46 10.26
CA ALA A 41 -29.78 -7.82 10.77
C ALA A 41 -28.37 -8.14 11.27
N LYS A 42 -28.30 -9.07 12.21
CA LYS A 42 -27.05 -9.66 12.71
C LYS A 42 -26.76 -10.95 11.95
N TYR A 43 -25.56 -11.09 11.40
CA TYR A 43 -25.08 -12.35 10.85
C TYR A 43 -24.88 -13.40 11.94
N LYS A 44 -25.36 -14.63 11.73
CA LYS A 44 -25.16 -15.79 12.59
C LYS A 44 -24.71 -16.99 11.76
N PRO A 45 -23.55 -17.60 12.05
CA PRO A 45 -23.23 -18.90 11.49
C PRO A 45 -24.25 -19.93 12.01
N SER A 46 -24.73 -20.82 11.15
CA SER A 46 -25.69 -21.86 11.52
C SER A 46 -25.18 -23.23 11.05
N SER A 47 -25.41 -24.25 11.87
CA SER A 47 -25.00 -25.64 11.59
C SER A 47 -25.87 -26.32 10.53
N ARG A 48 -27.11 -25.86 10.32
CA ARG A 48 -28.09 -26.44 9.38
C ARG A 48 -28.15 -25.73 8.03
N GLN A 49 -27.88 -24.43 8.01
CA GLN A 49 -27.85 -23.58 6.82
C GLN A 49 -26.54 -22.81 6.89
N LYS A 50 -25.69 -22.81 5.84
CA LYS A 50 -24.31 -22.25 5.87
C LYS A 50 -24.17 -20.95 6.70
N PHE A 51 -25.17 -20.06 6.64
CA PHE A 51 -25.33 -18.92 7.53
C PHE A 51 -26.81 -18.48 7.63
N THR A 52 -27.17 -17.74 8.68
CA THR A 52 -28.47 -17.11 8.92
C THR A 52 -28.31 -15.62 9.29
N PHE A 53 -29.36 -14.84 9.08
CA PHE A 53 -29.44 -13.45 9.55
C PHE A 53 -30.53 -13.35 10.60
N GLU A 54 -30.30 -12.63 11.68
CA GLU A 54 -31.29 -12.35 12.72
C GLU A 54 -31.66 -10.87 12.66
N VAL A 55 -32.91 -10.54 12.35
CA VAL A 55 -33.38 -9.15 12.31
C VAL A 55 -33.28 -8.52 13.70
N LYS A 56 -32.65 -7.34 13.80
CA LYS A 56 -32.53 -6.56 15.03
C LYS A 56 -33.54 -5.43 15.10
N TRP A 57 -33.71 -4.72 14.00
CA TRP A 57 -34.71 -3.68 13.86
C TRP A 57 -35.02 -3.47 12.37
N TYR A 58 -36.15 -2.85 12.09
CA TYR A 58 -36.52 -2.41 10.76
C TYR A 58 -37.15 -1.01 10.84
N ILE A 59 -37.06 -0.26 9.74
CA ILE A 59 -37.67 1.06 9.59
C ILE A 59 -38.43 1.07 8.26
N PRO A 60 -39.76 1.31 8.26
CA PRO A 60 -40.50 1.55 7.02
C PRO A 60 -39.90 2.71 6.25
N LEU A 61 -39.76 2.60 4.94
CA LEU A 61 -39.05 3.59 4.13
C LEU A 61 -39.70 4.98 4.17
N SER A 62 -41.02 5.05 4.40
CA SER A 62 -41.76 6.30 4.64
C SER A 62 -41.30 7.08 5.88
N ASP A 63 -40.76 6.36 6.87
CA ASP A 63 -40.41 6.90 8.19
C ASP A 63 -38.89 7.16 8.31
N VAL A 64 -38.13 6.93 7.23
CA VAL A 64 -36.68 7.12 7.14
C VAL A 64 -36.36 8.59 6.87
N THR A 65 -35.61 9.23 7.77
CA THR A 65 -35.04 10.56 7.53
C THR A 65 -33.52 10.45 7.37
N LEU A 66 -33.00 10.90 6.23
CA LEU A 66 -31.55 10.96 5.98
C LEU A 66 -30.96 12.21 6.63
N ILE A 67 -30.30 12.03 7.79
CA ILE A 67 -29.71 13.15 8.55
C ILE A 67 -28.42 13.65 7.86
N ASP A 68 -27.74 12.76 7.12
CA ASP A 68 -26.45 13.04 6.49
C ASP A 68 -26.54 13.43 5.00
N ALA A 69 -27.75 13.71 4.48
CA ALA A 69 -27.91 14.15 3.09
C ALA A 69 -27.20 15.47 2.77
N GLU A 70 -26.91 16.29 3.80
CA GLU A 70 -26.32 17.63 3.67
C GLU A 70 -24.87 17.72 4.18
N GLY A 71 -24.24 16.63 4.62
CA GLY A 71 -22.86 16.65 5.13
C GLY A 71 -22.64 17.37 6.48
N ASN A 72 -23.71 17.82 7.12
CA ASN A 72 -23.71 18.72 8.29
C ASN A 72 -23.49 18.07 9.67
N THR A 73 -22.86 16.89 9.77
CA THR A 73 -22.84 16.15 11.04
C THR A 73 -21.51 16.13 11.77
N GLU A 74 -21.58 16.43 13.08
CA GLU A 74 -20.46 16.27 14.00
C GLU A 74 -19.88 14.84 13.96
N PRO A 75 -18.54 14.71 13.98
CA PRO A 75 -17.89 13.41 14.01
C PRO A 75 -18.29 12.63 15.26
N ILE A 76 -18.59 11.34 15.08
CA ILE A 76 -18.92 10.44 16.18
C ILE A 76 -17.68 10.32 17.08
N LYS A 77 -17.75 10.81 18.33
CA LYS A 77 -16.66 10.70 19.30
C LYS A 77 -16.54 9.25 19.77
N GLU A 78 -15.36 8.66 19.55
CA GLU A 78 -15.01 7.31 20.00
C GLU A 78 -13.87 7.38 21.02
N ASP A 79 -14.10 6.86 22.22
CA ASP A 79 -13.11 6.90 23.31
C ASP A 79 -11.89 5.98 23.08
N ASN A 80 -12.04 4.92 22.27
CA ASN A 80 -11.01 3.90 22.02
C ASN A 80 -10.80 3.63 20.52
N LYS A 81 -10.17 4.56 19.82
CA LYS A 81 -9.88 4.41 18.38
C LYS A 81 -8.67 3.48 18.17
N MET A 82 -8.93 2.31 17.56
CA MET A 82 -7.90 1.36 17.12
C MET A 82 -6.95 2.00 16.10
N ASN A 83 -5.64 1.76 16.23
CA ASN A 83 -4.66 2.18 15.24
C ASN A 83 -4.72 1.27 14.00
N ILE A 84 -5.41 1.74 12.96
CA ILE A 84 -5.64 0.98 11.71
C ILE A 84 -4.31 0.64 11.03
N CYS A 85 -3.31 1.54 11.05
CA CYS A 85 -2.00 1.28 10.44
C CYS A 85 -1.28 0.10 11.12
N GLN A 86 -1.27 0.06 12.45
CA GLN A 86 -0.69 -1.05 13.20
C GLN A 86 -1.45 -2.35 12.98
N LEU A 87 -2.79 -2.28 12.91
CA LEU A 87 -3.62 -3.45 12.64
C LEU A 87 -3.33 -4.02 11.24
N ARG A 88 -3.24 -3.17 10.21
CA ARG A 88 -2.89 -3.57 8.84
C ARG A 88 -1.52 -4.23 8.77
N SER A 89 -0.51 -3.64 9.41
CA SER A 89 0.84 -4.22 9.47
C SER A 89 0.82 -5.62 10.09
N ARG A 90 0.13 -5.80 11.23
CA ARG A 90 -0.01 -7.11 11.87
C ARG A 90 -0.75 -8.13 10.99
N THR A 91 -1.84 -7.72 10.33
CA THR A 91 -2.60 -8.59 9.44
C THR A 91 -1.75 -9.05 8.26
N SER A 92 -1.01 -8.14 7.63
CA SER A 92 -0.07 -8.46 6.55
C SER A 92 0.98 -9.48 7.02
N THR A 93 1.64 -9.24 8.16
CA THR A 93 2.65 -10.17 8.70
C THR A 93 2.09 -11.57 8.95
N VAL A 94 0.90 -11.68 9.57
CA VAL A 94 0.29 -12.99 9.84
C VAL A 94 -0.15 -13.68 8.56
N ARG A 95 -0.62 -12.93 7.55
CA ARG A 95 -0.99 -13.48 6.24
C ARG A 95 0.21 -14.08 5.52
N ASP A 96 1.34 -13.38 5.54
CA ASP A 96 2.57 -13.86 4.91
C ASP A 96 3.04 -15.17 5.55
N LEU A 97 2.88 -15.30 6.88
CA LEU A 97 3.15 -16.55 7.61
C LEU A 97 2.20 -17.68 7.21
N VAL A 98 0.88 -17.41 7.12
CA VAL A 98 -0.12 -18.41 6.69
C VAL A 98 0.16 -18.88 5.27
N MET A 99 0.38 -17.96 4.33
CA MET A 99 0.68 -18.28 2.93
C MET A 99 1.97 -19.11 2.79
N LYS A 100 2.99 -18.81 3.61
CA LYS A 100 4.23 -19.61 3.67
C LYS A 100 3.96 -21.03 4.16
N GLU A 101 3.30 -21.17 5.31
CA GLU A 101 3.04 -22.48 5.91
C GLU A 101 2.11 -23.34 5.03
N GLU A 102 1.11 -22.76 4.36
CA GLU A 102 0.26 -23.47 3.39
C GLU A 102 1.06 -24.03 2.22
N ARG A 103 1.96 -23.23 1.64
CA ARG A 103 2.82 -23.66 0.52
C ARG A 103 3.78 -24.76 0.94
N ASP A 104 4.40 -24.64 2.11
CA ASP A 104 5.31 -25.67 2.65
C ASP A 104 4.55 -26.98 2.91
N THR A 105 3.31 -26.89 3.38
CA THR A 105 2.42 -28.03 3.61
C THR A 105 2.06 -28.73 2.29
N VAL A 106 1.68 -27.96 1.26
CA VAL A 106 1.35 -28.47 -0.08
C VAL A 106 2.56 -29.10 -0.76
N ARG A 107 3.74 -28.44 -0.71
CA ARG A 107 5.00 -28.97 -1.27
C ARG A 107 5.43 -30.27 -0.59
N ALA A 108 5.23 -30.38 0.72
CA ALA A 108 5.57 -31.57 1.47
C ALA A 108 4.53 -32.70 1.36
N GLY A 109 3.36 -32.45 0.74
CA GLY A 109 2.25 -33.42 0.71
C GLY A 109 1.74 -33.80 2.10
N LYS A 110 1.93 -32.94 3.10
CA LYS A 110 1.60 -33.21 4.51
C LYS A 110 0.24 -32.63 4.88
N ALA A 111 -0.35 -33.15 5.95
CA ALA A 111 -1.54 -32.54 6.54
C ALA A 111 -1.19 -31.15 7.13
N PRO A 112 -2.13 -30.19 7.16
CA PRO A 112 -1.92 -28.86 7.73
C PRO A 112 -1.44 -28.95 9.19
N SER A 113 -0.39 -28.20 9.50
CA SER A 113 0.19 -28.20 10.85
C SER A 113 -0.75 -27.51 11.85
N ARG A 114 -0.66 -27.88 13.13
CA ARG A 114 -1.40 -27.19 14.21
C ARG A 114 -1.06 -25.70 14.30
N ASN A 115 0.16 -25.31 13.91
CA ASN A 115 0.58 -23.91 13.85
C ASN A 115 -0.11 -23.16 12.70
N LEU A 116 -0.28 -23.80 11.54
CA LEU A 116 -1.00 -23.26 10.40
C LEU A 116 -2.47 -23.00 10.74
N GLU A 117 -3.13 -23.95 11.41
CA GLU A 117 -4.51 -23.77 11.89
C GLU A 117 -4.63 -22.58 12.86
N ARG A 118 -3.65 -22.42 13.76
CA ARG A 118 -3.58 -21.31 14.72
C ARG A 118 -3.36 -19.96 14.02
N ASN A 119 -2.45 -19.92 13.04
CA ASN A 119 -2.14 -18.72 12.27
C ASN A 119 -3.33 -18.30 11.40
N ARG A 120 -4.06 -19.26 10.78
CA ARG A 120 -5.31 -19.00 10.06
C ARG A 120 -6.38 -18.40 10.96
N LYS A 121 -6.56 -18.95 12.17
CA LYS A 121 -7.51 -18.40 13.15
C LYS A 121 -7.14 -16.97 13.56
N LYS A 122 -5.85 -16.73 13.80
CA LYS A 122 -5.33 -15.38 14.13
C LYS A 122 -5.50 -14.39 12.98
N LEU A 123 -5.27 -14.83 11.74
CA LEU A 123 -5.49 -14.02 10.55
C LEU A 123 -6.95 -13.62 10.43
N SER A 124 -7.87 -14.59 10.55
CA SER A 124 -9.31 -14.35 10.51
C SER A 124 -9.78 -13.37 11.60
N GLU A 125 -9.20 -13.43 12.80
CA GLU A 125 -9.51 -12.50 13.89
C GLU A 125 -9.03 -11.07 13.59
N LEU A 126 -7.81 -10.91 13.08
CA LEU A 126 -7.26 -9.59 12.68
C LEU A 126 -8.01 -9.00 11.49
N GLU A 127 -8.41 -9.84 10.54
CA GLU A 127 -9.26 -9.47 9.40
C GLU A 127 -10.64 -9.00 9.87
N ALA A 128 -11.27 -9.71 10.82
CA ALA A 128 -12.54 -9.29 11.40
C ALA A 128 -12.44 -7.94 12.13
N GLN A 129 -11.33 -7.67 12.82
CA GLN A 129 -11.06 -6.37 13.44
C GLN A 129 -10.90 -5.26 12.39
N LEU A 130 -10.23 -5.53 11.27
CA LEU A 130 -10.12 -4.57 10.16
C LEU A 130 -11.50 -4.22 9.59
N VAL A 131 -12.37 -5.21 9.41
CA VAL A 131 -13.75 -4.97 8.93
C VAL A 131 -14.53 -4.06 9.86
N LEU A 132 -14.33 -4.23 11.17
CA LEU A 132 -15.05 -3.45 12.17
C LEU A 132 -14.52 -2.02 12.30
N HIS A 133 -13.20 -1.84 12.23
CA HIS A 133 -12.55 -0.56 12.58
C HIS A 133 -12.10 0.27 11.37
N SER A 134 -12.02 -0.31 10.17
CA SER A 134 -11.62 0.40 8.96
C SER A 134 -12.64 1.48 8.52
N PRO A 135 -13.96 1.20 8.47
CA PRO A 135 -14.95 2.20 8.09
C PRO A 135 -14.94 3.39 9.05
N ASN A 136 -14.85 4.61 8.54
CA ASN A 136 -14.77 5.82 9.34
C ASN A 136 -15.71 6.93 8.88
N LEU A 137 -16.42 6.75 7.77
CA LEU A 137 -17.36 7.74 7.24
C LEU A 137 -18.72 7.57 7.94
N PRO A 138 -19.18 8.56 8.73
CA PRO A 138 -20.49 8.49 9.37
C PRO A 138 -21.62 8.46 8.33
N PHE A 139 -22.63 7.65 8.62
CA PHE A 139 -23.90 7.59 7.91
C PHE A 139 -25.03 7.42 8.93
N LYS A 140 -25.91 8.40 9.07
CA LYS A 140 -26.96 8.47 10.09
C LYS A 140 -28.33 8.42 9.45
N ILE A 141 -29.15 7.51 9.96
CA ILE A 141 -30.56 7.36 9.60
C ILE A 141 -31.42 7.66 10.82
N GLY A 142 -32.34 8.60 10.69
CA GLY A 142 -33.37 8.88 11.69
C GLY A 142 -34.61 8.02 11.50
N TYR A 143 -35.27 7.73 12.61
CA TYR A 143 -36.58 7.09 12.70
C TYR A 143 -37.48 7.95 13.58
N ARG A 144 -38.58 8.47 12.99
CA ARG A 144 -39.65 9.22 13.68
C ARG A 144 -39.14 10.22 14.72
N SER A 145 -38.37 11.23 14.30
CA SER A 145 -37.87 12.38 15.09
C SER A 145 -37.28 12.10 16.49
N SER A 146 -37.07 10.84 16.88
CA SER A 146 -36.83 10.42 18.27
C SER A 146 -35.67 9.45 18.39
N LYS A 147 -35.38 8.68 17.34
CA LYS A 147 -34.28 7.71 17.33
C LYS A 147 -33.39 7.89 16.12
N THR A 148 -32.09 7.94 16.36
CA THR A 148 -31.07 8.01 15.30
C THR A 148 -30.21 6.76 15.35
N TYR A 149 -30.01 6.13 14.19
CA TYR A 149 -29.08 5.03 14.00
C TYR A 149 -27.85 5.55 13.26
N ALA A 150 -26.68 5.31 13.84
CA ALA A 150 -25.40 5.73 13.27
C ALA A 150 -24.64 4.52 12.74
N PHE A 151 -24.11 4.68 11.54
CA PHE A 151 -23.28 3.70 10.86
C PHE A 151 -21.95 4.30 10.44
N PHE A 152 -20.96 3.43 10.22
CA PHE A 152 -19.74 3.76 9.52
C PHE A 152 -19.69 3.03 8.19
N LEU A 153 -19.55 3.81 7.12
CA LEU A 153 -19.33 3.37 5.75
C LEU A 153 -17.85 3.44 5.41
N SER A 154 -17.44 2.66 4.41
CA SER A 154 -16.04 2.60 3.99
C SER A 154 -15.64 3.78 3.10
N SER A 155 -16.60 4.34 2.35
CA SER A 155 -16.33 5.34 1.32
C SER A 155 -17.57 6.18 1.01
N GLU A 156 -17.32 7.39 0.53
CA GLU A 156 -18.33 8.30 -0.02
C GLU A 156 -19.09 7.66 -1.20
N PHE A 157 -18.42 6.79 -1.95
CA PHE A 157 -19.03 5.99 -3.01
C PHE A 157 -20.25 5.21 -2.51
N GLU A 158 -20.08 4.52 -1.37
CA GLU A 158 -21.13 3.69 -0.77
C GLU A 158 -22.23 4.55 -0.16
N ARG A 159 -21.85 5.65 0.50
CA ARG A 159 -22.79 6.60 1.09
C ARG A 159 -23.72 7.18 0.02
N ALA A 160 -23.15 7.65 -1.08
CA ALA A 160 -23.91 8.17 -2.22
C ALA A 160 -24.86 7.12 -2.80
N GLN A 161 -24.41 5.86 -2.97
CA GLN A 161 -25.30 4.78 -3.44
C GLN A 161 -26.45 4.47 -2.47
N TRP A 162 -26.22 4.52 -1.16
CA TRP A 162 -27.28 4.31 -0.16
C TRP A 162 -28.29 5.45 -0.18
N ILE A 163 -27.83 6.70 -0.21
CA ILE A 163 -28.68 7.90 -0.29
C ILE A 163 -29.52 7.89 -1.56
N GLU A 164 -28.89 7.67 -2.72
CA GLU A 164 -29.53 7.60 -4.04
C GLU A 164 -30.63 6.53 -4.07
N ALA A 165 -30.32 5.31 -3.61
CA ALA A 165 -31.29 4.21 -3.59
C ALA A 165 -32.48 4.50 -2.66
N ILE A 166 -32.24 5.10 -1.49
CA ILE A 166 -33.31 5.46 -0.55
C ILE A 166 -34.20 6.55 -1.16
N ASN A 167 -33.61 7.62 -1.72
CA ASN A 167 -34.35 8.73 -2.33
C ASN A 167 -35.19 8.28 -3.51
N VAL A 168 -34.64 7.46 -4.42
CA VAL A 168 -35.38 6.90 -5.56
C VAL A 168 -36.58 6.10 -5.06
N LEU A 169 -36.38 5.22 -4.09
CA LEU A 169 -37.47 4.41 -3.57
C LEU A 169 -38.52 5.25 -2.84
N GLN A 170 -38.13 6.25 -2.04
CA GLN A 170 -39.06 7.18 -1.39
C GLN A 170 -39.89 7.98 -2.41
N SER A 171 -39.30 8.40 -3.53
CA SER A 171 -40.01 9.11 -4.60
C SER A 171 -41.00 8.21 -5.36
N SER A 172 -40.71 6.90 -5.44
CA SER A 172 -41.51 5.90 -6.14
C SER A 172 -42.51 5.13 -5.26
N ALA A 173 -42.46 5.33 -3.93
CA ALA A 173 -43.18 4.50 -2.98
C ALA A 173 -44.69 4.83 -2.92
N PRO A 174 -45.58 3.82 -2.91
CA PRO A 174 -47.00 4.04 -2.66
C PRO A 174 -47.24 4.50 -1.22
N GLN A 175 -48.10 5.52 -1.04
CA GLN A 175 -48.33 6.21 0.24
C GLN A 175 -48.93 5.34 1.37
N THR A 176 -49.41 4.13 1.06
CA THR A 176 -49.96 3.19 2.05
C THR A 176 -48.90 2.22 2.55
N ALA A 177 -48.15 2.61 3.58
CA ALA A 177 -47.16 1.76 4.23
C ALA A 177 -47.86 0.70 5.11
N THR A 178 -47.86 -0.57 4.70
CA THR A 178 -48.25 -1.67 5.60
C THR A 178 -47.04 -2.05 6.45
N THR A 179 -47.15 -1.95 7.78
CA THR A 179 -46.07 -2.35 8.68
C THR A 179 -45.82 -3.86 8.61
N PRO A 180 -44.63 -4.31 8.18
CA PRO A 180 -44.33 -5.74 8.11
C PRO A 180 -44.20 -6.38 9.49
N SER A 181 -44.57 -7.65 9.59
CA SER A 181 -44.22 -8.45 10.76
C SER A 181 -42.75 -8.90 10.71
N LEU A 182 -42.14 -9.11 11.88
CA LEU A 182 -40.75 -9.58 11.98
C LEU A 182 -40.55 -10.95 11.32
N LEU A 183 -41.57 -11.82 11.38
CA LEU A 183 -41.55 -13.16 10.79
C LEU A 183 -41.55 -13.11 9.25
N GLU A 184 -42.33 -12.20 8.65
CA GLU A 184 -42.34 -11.99 7.20
C GLU A 184 -40.96 -11.51 6.72
N LEU A 185 -40.36 -10.53 7.39
CA LEU A 185 -39.01 -10.04 7.04
C LEU A 185 -37.94 -11.12 7.16
N GLN A 186 -37.99 -11.91 8.23
CA GLN A 186 -37.08 -13.03 8.45
C GLN A 186 -37.21 -14.09 7.34
N SER A 187 -38.44 -14.33 6.87
CA SER A 187 -38.72 -15.22 5.73
C SER A 187 -38.16 -14.66 4.42
N CYS A 188 -38.43 -13.38 4.11
CA CYS A 188 -37.91 -12.71 2.92
C CYS A 188 -36.37 -12.74 2.85
N ILE A 189 -35.69 -12.43 3.96
CA ILE A 189 -34.22 -12.50 4.05
C ILE A 189 -33.70 -13.93 3.88
N THR A 190 -34.49 -14.93 4.27
CA THR A 190 -34.11 -16.35 4.11
C THR A 190 -34.26 -16.80 2.67
N SER A 191 -35.31 -16.35 1.97
CA SER A 191 -35.55 -16.65 0.56
C SER A 191 -34.53 -15.98 -0.36
N THR A 192 -34.03 -14.80 -0.01
CA THR A 192 -33.03 -14.07 -0.82
C THR A 192 -31.60 -14.61 -0.66
N ARG A 193 -31.35 -15.62 0.18
CA ARG A 193 -29.99 -16.15 0.40
C ARG A 193 -29.36 -16.78 -0.82
N GLY A 194 -30.16 -17.40 -1.69
CA GLY A 194 -29.66 -18.05 -2.90
C GLY A 194 -29.12 -17.08 -3.96
N CYS A 195 -29.62 -15.84 -3.99
CA CYS A 195 -29.20 -14.80 -4.93
C CYS A 195 -28.18 -13.82 -4.33
N MET A 196 -27.91 -13.91 -3.02
CA MET A 196 -26.90 -13.09 -2.38
C MET A 196 -25.50 -13.62 -2.70
N GLY A 197 -24.81 -12.93 -3.60
CA GLY A 197 -23.36 -12.96 -3.64
C GLY A 197 -22.85 -12.51 -2.27
N THR A 198 -22.23 -13.40 -1.52
CA THR A 198 -21.63 -13.02 -0.25
C THR A 198 -20.43 -12.14 -0.58
N ASN A 199 -20.61 -10.82 -0.59
CA ASN A 199 -19.48 -9.88 -0.73
C ASN A 199 -18.49 -10.00 0.46
N MET A 200 -18.87 -10.72 1.52
CA MET A 200 -17.98 -11.15 2.62
C MET A 200 -17.50 -12.61 2.49
N GLY A 201 -18.04 -13.41 1.57
CA GLY A 201 -17.68 -14.82 1.39
C GLY A 201 -16.29 -15.01 0.83
N SER A 202 -15.82 -14.12 -0.04
CA SER A 202 -14.41 -14.06 -0.45
C SER A 202 -13.49 -13.55 0.68
N PHE A 203 -14.03 -12.90 1.71
CA PHE A 203 -13.23 -12.33 2.80
C PHE A 203 -12.90 -13.36 3.91
N LEU A 204 -13.85 -14.21 4.30
CA LEU A 204 -13.66 -15.23 5.35
C LEU A 204 -13.53 -16.67 4.82
N SER A 205 -13.79 -16.89 3.53
CA SER A 205 -13.75 -18.21 2.90
C SER A 205 -13.24 -18.07 1.47
N ARG A 206 -11.97 -17.68 1.32
CA ARG A 206 -11.29 -17.78 0.03
C ARG A 206 -11.23 -19.23 -0.41
N THR A 207 -11.92 -19.55 -1.48
CA THR A 207 -11.67 -20.76 -2.27
C THR A 207 -10.42 -20.55 -3.12
N ALA A 208 -9.69 -21.63 -3.42
CA ALA A 208 -8.48 -21.64 -4.25
C ALA A 208 -8.68 -21.25 -5.74
N LYS A 209 -9.77 -20.54 -6.07
CA LYS A 209 -10.16 -20.11 -7.42
C LYS A 209 -10.19 -18.59 -7.62
N ASP A 210 -9.96 -17.78 -6.59
CA ASP A 210 -9.89 -16.32 -6.74
C ASP A 210 -8.56 -15.95 -7.44
N GLU A 211 -8.62 -15.15 -8.52
CA GLU A 211 -7.46 -14.63 -9.28
C GLU A 211 -6.40 -14.01 -8.35
N ASP A 212 -5.12 -14.14 -8.73
CA ASP A 212 -3.99 -13.63 -7.95
C ASP A 212 -4.10 -12.11 -7.75
N LEU A 213 -4.29 -11.70 -6.49
CA LEU A 213 -4.34 -10.30 -6.08
C LEU A 213 -3.14 -9.49 -6.63
N LEU A 214 -3.37 -8.22 -6.95
CA LEU A 214 -2.32 -7.34 -7.47
C LEU A 214 -1.49 -6.78 -6.31
N VAL A 215 -0.16 -6.83 -6.46
CA VAL A 215 0.81 -6.34 -5.48
C VAL A 215 1.96 -5.65 -6.22
N GLY A 216 2.09 -4.34 -6.05
CA GLY A 216 3.02 -3.50 -6.79
C GLY A 216 2.52 -2.07 -6.92
N ASP A 217 3.03 -1.34 -7.89
CA ASP A 217 2.74 0.09 -8.07
C ASP A 217 1.80 0.29 -9.25
N LEU A 218 0.67 0.94 -9.00
CA LEU A 218 -0.26 1.37 -10.04
C LEU A 218 -0.01 2.84 -10.37
N HIS A 219 0.47 3.09 -11.57
CA HIS A 219 0.69 4.41 -12.12
C HIS A 219 -0.55 4.85 -12.89
N ILE A 220 -1.17 5.94 -12.44
CA ILE A 220 -2.35 6.52 -13.06
C ILE A 220 -1.99 7.93 -13.55
N MET A 221 -1.93 8.09 -14.86
CA MET A 221 -1.80 9.39 -15.51
C MET A 221 -3.19 9.96 -15.78
N VAL A 222 -3.54 11.05 -15.10
CA VAL A 222 -4.82 11.72 -15.28
C VAL A 222 -4.64 12.79 -16.35
N HIS A 223 -5.34 12.66 -17.47
CA HIS A 223 -5.21 13.59 -18.59
C HIS A 223 -6.20 14.75 -18.44
N ASN A 224 -7.46 14.53 -18.80
CA ASN A 224 -8.51 15.54 -18.79
C ASN A 224 -9.88 14.95 -18.46
N LEU A 225 -10.79 15.82 -18.02
CA LEU A 225 -12.20 15.53 -17.82
C LEU A 225 -13.02 16.30 -18.86
N GLN A 226 -14.02 15.66 -19.46
CA GLN A 226 -14.91 16.25 -20.46
C GLN A 226 -16.37 16.08 -20.03
N GLY A 227 -17.25 16.95 -20.54
CA GLY A 227 -18.71 16.85 -20.31
C GLY A 227 -19.23 17.69 -19.15
N LEU A 228 -18.49 18.70 -18.67
CA LEU A 228 -19.03 19.66 -17.70
C LEU A 228 -19.97 20.65 -18.38
N THR A 229 -21.14 20.86 -17.78
CA THR A 229 -22.14 21.82 -18.24
C THR A 229 -21.91 23.23 -17.70
N ARG A 230 -21.17 23.36 -16.58
CA ARG A 230 -20.81 24.62 -15.94
C ARG A 230 -19.34 24.63 -15.52
N PRO A 231 -18.65 25.78 -15.55
CA PRO A 231 -17.33 25.91 -14.95
C PRO A 231 -17.38 25.57 -13.46
N ALA A 232 -16.43 24.76 -13.00
CA ALA A 232 -16.39 24.31 -11.61
C ALA A 232 -14.97 23.99 -11.14
N ASP A 233 -14.76 23.98 -9.83
CA ASP A 233 -13.50 23.62 -9.19
C ASP A 233 -13.47 22.12 -8.95
N ILE A 234 -12.63 21.37 -9.67
CA ILE A 234 -12.71 19.90 -9.71
C ILE A 234 -11.40 19.23 -9.30
N PHE A 235 -11.51 18.18 -8.50
CA PHE A 235 -10.43 17.24 -8.23
C PHE A 235 -10.91 15.79 -8.24
N ILE A 236 -9.98 14.87 -8.51
CA ILE A 236 -10.25 13.44 -8.60
C ILE A 236 -9.56 12.73 -7.45
N CYS A 237 -10.28 11.79 -6.84
CA CYS A 237 -9.77 10.89 -5.81
C CYS A 237 -9.79 9.46 -6.28
N PHE A 238 -8.74 8.73 -5.90
CA PHE A 238 -8.59 7.31 -6.18
C PHE A 238 -8.69 6.52 -4.88
N GLU A 239 -9.59 5.54 -4.89
CA GLU A 239 -9.73 4.58 -3.81
C GLU A 239 -9.42 3.19 -4.32
N VAL A 240 -8.63 2.45 -3.56
CA VAL A 240 -8.25 1.08 -3.92
C VAL A 240 -8.67 0.14 -2.80
N ASP A 241 -9.16 -1.03 -3.19
CA ASP A 241 -9.49 -2.07 -2.25
C ASP A 241 -8.22 -2.63 -1.58
N SER A 242 -8.29 -2.85 -0.28
CA SER A 242 -7.31 -3.63 0.45
C SER A 242 -8.12 -4.45 1.43
N TYR A 243 -8.18 -5.76 1.18
CA TYR A 243 -8.98 -6.67 1.99
C TYR A 243 -10.48 -6.32 1.98
N GLY A 244 -11.05 -6.05 0.80
CA GLY A 244 -12.49 -5.78 0.66
C GLY A 244 -12.96 -4.40 1.18
N HIS A 245 -12.04 -3.57 1.66
CA HIS A 245 -12.30 -2.18 2.05
C HIS A 245 -11.60 -1.22 1.10
N PHE A 246 -12.32 -0.18 0.70
CA PHE A 246 -11.76 0.86 -0.13
C PHE A 246 -11.09 1.91 0.73
N PHE A 247 -9.86 2.26 0.36
CA PHE A 247 -9.10 3.30 1.02
C PHE A 247 -8.73 4.35 0.00
N LYS A 248 -8.91 5.62 0.35
CA LYS A 248 -8.36 6.74 -0.42
C LYS A 248 -6.84 6.67 -0.44
N LYS A 249 -6.27 6.53 -1.64
CA LYS A 249 -4.83 6.34 -1.87
C LYS A 249 -4.20 7.48 -2.67
N GLY A 250 -5.00 8.24 -3.42
CA GLY A 250 -4.50 9.36 -4.21
C GLY A 250 -5.54 10.46 -4.40
N ARG A 251 -5.07 11.69 -4.60
CA ARG A 251 -5.85 12.87 -4.96
C ARG A 251 -5.07 13.68 -6.01
N THR A 252 -5.76 14.17 -7.04
CA THR A 252 -5.18 15.13 -8.01
C THR A 252 -5.21 16.55 -7.44
N LYS A 253 -4.44 17.45 -8.06
CA LYS A 253 -4.62 18.89 -7.85
C LYS A 253 -6.04 19.32 -8.26
N THR A 254 -6.56 20.36 -7.61
CA THR A 254 -7.82 20.99 -8.01
C THR A 254 -7.56 21.82 -9.27
N CYS A 255 -8.41 21.64 -10.28
CA CYS A 255 -8.52 22.54 -11.43
C CYS A 255 -9.62 23.54 -11.13
N HIS A 256 -9.30 24.84 -11.15
CA HIS A 256 -10.25 25.88 -10.76
C HIS A 256 -11.04 26.41 -11.96
N ASN A 257 -12.34 26.62 -11.75
CA ASN A 257 -13.29 27.35 -12.57
C ASN A 257 -13.16 27.07 -14.08
N THR A 258 -13.23 25.80 -14.47
CA THR A 258 -13.05 25.37 -15.86
C THR A 258 -14.12 24.39 -16.33
N LEU A 259 -14.45 24.46 -17.62
CA LEU A 259 -15.34 23.51 -18.32
C LEU A 259 -14.60 22.26 -18.82
N GLU A 260 -13.29 22.37 -19.01
CA GLU A 260 -12.43 21.27 -19.47
C GLU A 260 -11.22 21.17 -18.56
N PRO A 261 -11.34 20.49 -17.41
CA PRO A 261 -10.22 20.29 -16.49
C PRO A 261 -9.13 19.46 -17.16
N VAL A 262 -7.92 20.02 -17.22
CA VAL A 262 -6.73 19.31 -17.67
C VAL A 262 -5.78 19.17 -16.49
N PHE A 263 -5.55 17.92 -16.06
CA PHE A 263 -4.74 17.61 -14.89
C PHE A 263 -3.28 17.34 -15.27
N ASN A 264 -3.06 16.53 -16.32
CA ASN A 264 -1.75 16.04 -16.75
C ASN A 264 -0.84 15.63 -15.59
N GLN A 265 -1.41 14.90 -14.62
CA GLN A 265 -0.75 14.53 -13.37
C GLN A 265 -0.64 13.01 -13.26
N GLU A 266 0.55 12.53 -12.90
CA GLU A 266 0.77 11.13 -12.53
C GLU A 266 0.55 10.94 -11.02
N VAL A 267 -0.26 9.95 -10.67
CA VAL A 267 -0.51 9.49 -9.31
C VAL A 267 -0.07 8.03 -9.21
N VAL A 268 0.82 7.73 -8.27
CA VAL A 268 1.31 6.38 -8.01
C VAL A 268 0.61 5.83 -6.78
N ILE A 269 0.04 4.63 -6.90
CA ILE A 269 -0.73 3.97 -5.84
C ILE A 269 -0.14 2.60 -5.54
N ASP A 270 0.30 2.40 -4.31
CA ASP A 270 0.77 1.10 -3.82
C ASP A 270 -0.42 0.14 -3.64
N LEU A 271 -0.39 -0.96 -4.40
CA LEU A 271 -1.33 -2.07 -4.35
C LEU A 271 -0.83 -3.10 -3.33
N ASP A 272 -1.69 -3.43 -2.36
CA ASP A 272 -1.45 -4.44 -1.34
C ASP A 272 -2.61 -5.44 -1.35
N GLY A 273 -2.58 -6.31 -2.35
CA GLY A 273 -3.57 -7.36 -2.50
C GLY A 273 -4.91 -6.83 -3.03
N SER A 274 -4.86 -6.00 -4.07
CA SER A 274 -5.99 -5.23 -4.58
C SER A 274 -6.55 -5.81 -5.90
N GLN A 275 -7.84 -5.61 -6.14
CA GLN A 275 -8.59 -6.07 -7.32
C GLN A 275 -9.50 -4.99 -7.94
N THR A 276 -9.81 -3.91 -7.23
CA THR A 276 -10.77 -2.89 -7.66
C THR A 276 -10.28 -1.49 -7.34
N LEU A 277 -10.29 -0.64 -8.37
CA LEU A 277 -10.05 0.79 -8.28
C LEU A 277 -11.39 1.52 -8.38
N ARG A 278 -11.68 2.40 -7.43
CA ARG A 278 -12.79 3.36 -7.50
C ARG A 278 -12.24 4.75 -7.77
N ILE A 279 -12.94 5.49 -8.64
CA ILE A 279 -12.60 6.84 -9.05
C ILE A 279 -13.76 7.74 -8.67
N LEU A 280 -13.46 8.80 -7.92
CA LEU A 280 -14.43 9.76 -7.40
C LEU A 280 -14.06 11.15 -7.91
N CYS A 281 -15.01 11.81 -8.56
CA CYS A 281 -14.87 13.19 -9.01
C CYS A 281 -15.63 14.11 -8.06
N TYR A 282 -14.92 15.09 -7.50
CA TYR A 282 -15.44 16.04 -6.55
C TYR A 282 -15.42 17.45 -7.12
N GLU A 283 -16.44 18.23 -6.77
CA GLU A 283 -16.54 19.67 -6.98
C GLU A 283 -16.30 20.40 -5.65
N GLU A 284 -15.33 21.30 -5.58
CA GLU A 284 -15.15 22.21 -4.44
C GLU A 284 -16.17 23.35 -4.56
N ASN A 285 -16.99 23.55 -3.53
CA ASN A 285 -17.88 24.69 -3.41
C ASN A 285 -17.21 25.76 -2.56
N ASP A 286 -17.20 27.01 -3.03
CA ASP A 286 -16.61 28.16 -2.35
C ASP A 286 -17.56 28.82 -1.32
N ASP A 287 -18.82 28.36 -1.23
CA ASP A 287 -19.80 28.91 -0.31
C ASP A 287 -19.48 28.52 1.15
N GLU A 288 -19.12 29.52 1.97
CA GLU A 288 -18.78 29.40 3.41
C GLU A 288 -19.84 28.67 4.27
N THR A 289 -21.06 28.49 3.74
CA THR A 289 -22.17 27.78 4.37
C THR A 289 -22.14 26.25 4.20
N SER A 290 -21.35 25.68 3.28
CA SER A 290 -21.26 24.24 3.03
C SER A 290 -19.85 23.71 3.28
N MET A 291 -19.67 23.00 4.39
CA MET A 291 -18.36 22.54 4.87
C MET A 291 -17.88 21.23 4.18
N GLY A 292 -17.82 21.18 2.84
CA GLY A 292 -17.15 20.07 2.15
C GLY A 292 -17.35 19.96 0.64
N PRO A 293 -16.45 19.21 -0.05
CA PRO A 293 -16.53 18.99 -1.49
C PRO A 293 -17.70 18.06 -1.86
N LEU A 294 -18.43 18.42 -2.91
CA LEU A 294 -19.59 17.67 -3.42
C LEU A 294 -19.14 16.56 -4.37
N LEU A 295 -19.61 15.32 -4.15
CA LEU A 295 -19.33 14.21 -5.07
C LEU A 295 -20.18 14.36 -6.34
N ARG A 296 -19.53 14.64 -7.48
CA ARG A 296 -20.19 14.87 -8.76
C ARG A 296 -20.26 13.65 -9.67
N GLY A 297 -19.31 12.73 -9.54
CA GLY A 297 -19.25 11.54 -10.39
C GLY A 297 -18.49 10.41 -9.73
N LYS A 298 -18.89 9.18 -10.03
CA LYS A 298 -18.28 7.97 -9.45
C LYS A 298 -18.17 6.86 -10.49
N ALA A 299 -17.04 6.15 -10.49
CA ALA A 299 -16.85 4.94 -11.27
C ALA A 299 -16.09 3.88 -10.47
N SER A 300 -16.32 2.62 -10.80
CA SER A 300 -15.62 1.47 -10.25
C SER A 300 -15.04 0.66 -11.39
N PHE A 301 -13.86 0.10 -11.17
CA PHE A 301 -13.06 -0.48 -12.22
C PHE A 301 -12.29 -1.70 -11.69
N GLU A 302 -12.52 -2.86 -12.30
CA GLU A 302 -11.84 -4.10 -11.93
C GLU A 302 -10.45 -4.17 -12.57
N MET A 303 -9.46 -4.38 -11.72
CA MET A 303 -8.07 -4.49 -12.10
C MET A 303 -7.74 -5.97 -12.34
N SER A 304 -7.23 -6.29 -13.53
CA SER A 304 -6.85 -7.65 -13.88
C SER A 304 -5.49 -7.67 -14.56
N ARG A 305 -4.71 -8.72 -14.25
CA ARG A 305 -3.42 -9.01 -14.87
C ARG A 305 -3.53 -9.26 -16.38
N SER A 306 -4.73 -9.57 -16.88
CA SER A 306 -4.98 -9.82 -18.30
C SER A 306 -4.76 -8.60 -19.20
N TRP A 307 -4.95 -7.39 -18.68
CA TRP A 307 -4.84 -6.16 -19.47
C TRP A 307 -3.95 -5.09 -18.84
N LEU A 308 -3.61 -5.20 -17.55
CA LEU A 308 -2.64 -4.33 -16.89
C LEU A 308 -1.21 -4.70 -17.30
N THR A 309 -0.51 -3.77 -17.95
CA THR A 309 0.86 -3.96 -18.44
C THR A 309 1.81 -2.90 -17.89
N ASP A 310 3.10 -3.07 -18.18
CA ASP A 310 4.18 -2.13 -17.86
C ASP A 310 4.16 -0.86 -18.74
N LYS A 311 3.25 -0.78 -19.71
CA LYS A 311 3.02 0.36 -20.59
C LYS A 311 1.70 1.05 -20.24
N TYR A 312 1.62 2.33 -20.54
CA TYR A 312 0.41 3.12 -20.34
C TYR A 312 -0.71 2.66 -21.28
N GLN A 313 -1.81 2.21 -20.67
CA GLN A 313 -3.07 1.90 -21.35
C GLN A 313 -4.03 3.06 -21.17
N VAL A 314 -4.37 3.76 -22.24
CA VAL A 314 -5.33 4.86 -22.19
C VAL A 314 -6.74 4.30 -22.08
N LYS A 315 -7.50 4.80 -21.11
CA LYS A 315 -8.91 4.46 -20.87
C LYS A 315 -9.74 5.72 -20.67
N SER A 316 -10.89 5.74 -21.32
CA SER A 316 -11.95 6.73 -21.11
C SER A 316 -13.01 6.13 -20.19
N ILE A 317 -13.23 6.75 -19.04
CA ILE A 317 -14.11 6.25 -17.98
C ILE A 317 -15.29 7.21 -17.84
N SER A 318 -16.51 6.68 -17.95
CA SER A 318 -17.72 7.46 -17.70
C SER A 318 -17.96 7.60 -16.19
N LEU A 319 -18.04 8.84 -15.74
CA LEU A 319 -18.35 9.27 -14.38
C LEU A 319 -19.74 9.92 -14.39
N GLN A 320 -20.78 9.12 -14.61
CA GLN A 320 -22.15 9.60 -14.86
C GLN A 320 -22.22 10.49 -16.11
N GLU A 321 -22.37 11.81 -15.95
CA GLU A 321 -22.49 12.77 -17.06
C GLU A 321 -21.14 13.21 -17.65
N CYS A 322 -20.03 12.94 -16.93
CA CYS A 322 -18.69 13.33 -17.36
C CYS A 322 -17.90 12.13 -17.89
N THR A 323 -16.90 12.38 -18.74
CA THR A 323 -15.95 11.37 -19.22
C THR A 323 -14.53 11.75 -18.82
N LEU A 324 -13.85 10.87 -18.10
CA LEU A 324 -12.48 11.04 -17.64
C LEU A 324 -11.51 10.21 -18.47
N ASN A 325 -10.49 10.83 -19.04
CA ASN A 325 -9.42 10.13 -19.74
C ASN A 325 -8.23 9.91 -18.82
N ILE A 326 -7.84 8.65 -18.63
CA ILE A 326 -6.68 8.26 -17.82
C ILE A 326 -5.77 7.30 -18.59
N GLY A 327 -4.47 7.34 -18.32
CA GLY A 327 -3.51 6.31 -18.67
C GLY A 327 -3.20 5.45 -17.45
N VAL A 328 -3.38 4.14 -17.53
CA VAL A 328 -3.09 3.21 -16.43
C VAL A 328 -1.92 2.33 -16.79
N LYS A 329 -0.95 2.22 -15.88
CA LYS A 329 0.22 1.34 -15.99
C LYS A 329 0.41 0.61 -14.67
N TYR A 330 0.73 -0.68 -14.72
CA TYR A 330 1.02 -1.48 -13.54
C TYR A 330 2.46 -1.97 -13.56
N ILE A 331 3.16 -1.75 -12.45
CA ILE A 331 4.50 -2.28 -12.22
C ILE A 331 4.39 -3.30 -11.10
N SER A 332 4.57 -4.57 -11.43
CA SER A 332 4.64 -5.63 -10.42
C SER A 332 5.76 -5.34 -9.41
N SER A 333 5.53 -5.66 -8.14
CA SER A 333 6.56 -5.57 -7.09
C SER A 333 7.84 -6.35 -7.44
N GLU A 334 7.75 -7.36 -8.29
CA GLU A 334 8.90 -8.10 -8.84
C GLU A 334 9.83 -7.24 -9.72
N ILE A 335 9.29 -6.20 -10.37
CA ILE A 335 10.04 -5.31 -11.27
C ILE A 335 10.66 -4.15 -10.50
N THR A 336 9.99 -3.58 -9.48
CA THR A 336 10.59 -2.55 -8.61
C THR A 336 11.72 -3.11 -7.74
N LEU A 337 11.71 -4.43 -7.52
CA LEU A 337 12.79 -5.20 -6.94
C LEU A 337 13.86 -5.65 -7.98
N ARG A 338 13.70 -5.45 -9.29
CA ARG A 338 14.75 -5.80 -10.27
C ARG A 338 15.61 -4.57 -10.60
N ARG A 339 16.94 -4.70 -10.48
CA ARG A 339 17.90 -3.73 -11.04
C ARG A 339 17.83 -3.86 -12.57
N VAL A 340 17.05 -2.99 -13.21
CA VAL A 340 16.95 -2.97 -14.68
C VAL A 340 18.06 -2.06 -15.20
N PRO A 341 19.01 -2.56 -16.00
CA PRO A 341 20.01 -1.71 -16.66
C PRO A 341 19.29 -0.64 -17.49
N SER A 342 19.76 0.61 -17.42
CA SER A 342 19.19 1.66 -18.25
C SER A 342 19.37 1.34 -19.73
N CYS A 343 18.28 1.40 -20.52
CA CYS A 343 18.37 1.30 -21.98
C CYS A 343 19.01 2.54 -22.63
N LYS A 344 19.32 3.59 -21.86
CA LYS A 344 20.02 4.78 -22.36
C LYS A 344 21.54 4.51 -22.37
N PRO A 345 22.21 4.58 -23.53
CA PRO A 345 23.65 4.34 -23.63
C PRO A 345 24.51 5.46 -22.99
N ILE A 346 23.90 6.60 -22.65
CA ILE A 346 24.55 7.79 -22.09
C ILE A 346 23.71 8.27 -20.91
N GLY A 347 24.25 8.16 -19.69
CA GLY A 347 23.61 8.60 -18.45
C GLY A 347 24.47 8.25 -17.23
N THR A 348 24.17 8.84 -16.07
CA THR A 348 24.87 8.57 -14.80
C THR A 348 24.14 7.49 -14.00
N PHE A 349 22.80 7.52 -13.97
CA PHE A 349 21.97 6.54 -13.25
C PHE A 349 21.69 5.30 -14.11
N GLY A 350 21.63 4.12 -13.48
CA GLY A 350 21.34 2.85 -14.18
C GLY A 350 22.49 2.29 -15.02
N VAL A 351 23.70 2.85 -14.90
CA VAL A 351 24.92 2.43 -15.60
C VAL A 351 25.88 1.72 -14.65
N LYS A 352 26.71 0.80 -15.15
CA LYS A 352 27.69 0.07 -14.33
C LYS A 352 28.67 1.07 -13.68
N VAL A 353 28.89 0.97 -12.37
CA VAL A 353 29.78 1.87 -11.62
C VAL A 353 31.18 1.94 -12.21
N GLN A 354 31.68 0.83 -12.77
CA GLN A 354 33.01 0.78 -13.39
C GLN A 354 33.09 1.66 -14.64
N GLN A 355 32.01 1.78 -15.42
CA GLN A 355 31.94 2.65 -16.58
C GLN A 355 31.86 4.13 -16.18
N VAL A 356 31.06 4.44 -15.15
CA VAL A 356 30.94 5.81 -14.61
C VAL A 356 32.29 6.29 -14.09
N CYS A 357 32.93 5.51 -13.20
CA CYS A 357 34.26 5.80 -12.67
C CYS A 357 35.32 5.97 -13.76
N LYS A 358 35.30 5.13 -14.81
CA LYS A 358 36.21 5.26 -15.96
C LYS A 358 35.99 6.55 -16.75
N LYS A 359 34.73 6.96 -16.96
CA LYS A 359 34.37 8.22 -17.64
C LYS A 359 34.82 9.44 -16.83
N GLU A 360 34.60 9.39 -15.52
CA GLU A 360 34.93 10.48 -14.58
C GLU A 360 36.40 10.50 -14.14
N LYS A 361 37.19 9.47 -14.51
CA LYS A 361 38.58 9.26 -14.04
C LYS A 361 38.70 9.31 -12.51
N SER A 362 37.73 8.72 -11.82
CA SER A 362 37.62 8.69 -10.35
C SER A 362 37.45 7.27 -9.84
N THR A 363 37.82 7.00 -8.58
CA THR A 363 37.57 5.72 -7.92
C THR A 363 36.15 5.63 -7.33
N VAL A 364 35.52 6.77 -7.08
CA VAL A 364 34.15 6.90 -6.57
C VAL A 364 33.36 7.85 -7.49
N PRO A 365 32.13 7.48 -7.93
CA PRO A 365 31.31 8.34 -8.77
C PRO A 365 31.02 9.70 -8.12
N PHE A 366 31.05 10.77 -8.93
CA PHE A 366 30.85 12.15 -8.48
C PHE A 366 29.54 12.34 -7.72
N VAL A 367 28.45 11.71 -8.18
CA VAL A 367 27.15 11.75 -7.50
C VAL A 367 27.23 11.21 -6.06
N ILE A 368 28.00 10.14 -5.82
CA ILE A 368 28.19 9.58 -4.47
C ILE A 368 29.00 10.56 -3.62
N SER A 369 30.13 11.03 -4.13
CA SER A 369 30.99 11.97 -3.40
C SER A 369 30.29 13.28 -3.08
N CYS A 370 29.49 13.81 -4.00
CA CYS A 370 28.70 15.03 -3.82
C CYS A 370 27.63 14.86 -2.74
N CYS A 371 26.82 13.80 -2.82
CA CYS A 371 25.79 13.52 -1.81
C CYS A 371 26.41 13.36 -0.41
N VAL A 372 27.48 12.56 -0.31
CA VAL A 372 28.18 12.31 0.97
C VAL A 372 28.74 13.60 1.54
N ARG A 373 29.41 14.43 0.72
CA ARG A 373 29.98 15.71 1.15
C ARG A 373 28.89 16.64 1.69
N GLU A 374 27.75 16.72 1.01
CA GLU A 374 26.65 17.59 1.43
C GLU A 374 25.99 17.10 2.74
N VAL A 375 25.86 15.78 2.91
CA VAL A 375 25.38 15.18 4.16
C VAL A 375 26.35 15.39 5.30
N GLU A 376 27.66 15.23 5.08
CA GLU A 376 28.67 15.54 6.10
C GLU A 376 28.71 17.04 6.46
N ARG A 377 28.40 17.92 5.50
CA ARG A 377 28.41 19.38 5.70
C ARG A 377 27.26 19.87 6.58
N ARG A 378 26.03 19.39 6.36
CA ARG A 378 24.84 19.91 7.08
C ARG A 378 23.89 18.86 7.65
N GLY A 379 24.02 17.60 7.27
CA GLY A 379 23.11 16.52 7.66
C GLY A 379 23.51 15.74 8.91
N MET A 380 24.69 15.98 9.49
CA MET A 380 25.27 15.16 10.57
C MET A 380 24.43 15.13 11.86
N ASN A 381 23.67 16.19 12.13
CA ASN A 381 22.86 16.33 13.33
C ASN A 381 21.36 16.07 13.08
N GLU A 382 20.98 15.75 11.85
CA GLU A 382 19.59 15.59 11.45
C GLU A 382 19.01 14.27 11.95
N VAL A 383 17.89 14.35 12.69
CA VAL A 383 17.30 13.20 13.34
C VAL A 383 16.75 12.22 12.30
N GLY A 384 17.28 11.00 12.30
CA GLY A 384 16.88 9.97 11.35
C GLY A 384 17.44 10.16 9.94
N ILE A 385 18.58 10.84 9.78
CA ILE A 385 19.28 10.97 8.50
C ILE A 385 19.39 9.60 7.79
N TYR A 386 19.11 9.55 6.49
CA TYR A 386 18.92 8.33 5.67
C TYR A 386 17.69 7.46 5.98
N ARG A 387 17.12 7.50 7.19
CA ARG A 387 15.89 6.77 7.53
C ARG A 387 14.63 7.52 7.07
N VAL A 388 14.59 8.83 7.28
CA VAL A 388 13.48 9.68 6.83
C VAL A 388 13.51 9.80 5.30
N SER A 389 12.34 9.69 4.66
CA SER A 389 12.20 9.84 3.21
C SER A 389 12.02 11.31 2.85
N GLY A 390 12.80 11.79 1.88
CA GLY A 390 12.57 13.09 1.24
C GLY A 390 11.37 13.06 0.28
N SER A 391 11.06 14.24 -0.24
CA SER A 391 10.05 14.46 -1.28
C SER A 391 10.43 13.72 -2.57
N THR A 392 9.59 12.76 -2.99
CA THR A 392 9.80 11.98 -4.21
C THR A 392 9.93 12.86 -5.45
N SER A 393 9.16 13.95 -5.55
CA SER A 393 9.25 14.88 -6.69
C SER A 393 10.61 15.56 -6.77
N ASP A 394 11.16 15.96 -5.63
CA ASP A 394 12.44 16.68 -5.57
C ASP A 394 13.62 15.73 -5.82
N VAL A 395 13.55 14.50 -5.31
CA VAL A 395 14.54 13.47 -5.63
C VAL A 395 14.58 13.19 -7.13
N GLN A 396 13.42 13.09 -7.79
CA GLN A 396 13.35 12.92 -9.24
C GLN A 396 13.84 14.16 -10.00
N LYS A 397 13.58 15.36 -9.49
CA LYS A 397 14.13 16.61 -10.06
C LYS A 397 15.66 16.61 -9.98
N LEU A 398 16.24 16.34 -8.81
CA LEU A 398 17.68 16.24 -8.60
C LEU A 398 18.31 15.19 -9.53
N LYS A 399 17.69 14.00 -9.65
CA LYS A 399 18.13 12.97 -10.59
C LYS A 399 18.24 13.49 -12.01
N ARG A 400 17.19 14.15 -12.52
CA ARG A 400 17.19 14.72 -13.88
C ARG A 400 18.27 15.78 -14.06
N THR A 401 18.46 16.65 -13.06
CA THR A 401 19.52 17.66 -13.11
C THR A 401 20.90 17.00 -13.14
N PHE A 402 21.18 15.98 -12.31
CA PHE A 402 22.45 15.23 -12.34
C PHE A 402 22.73 14.52 -13.66
N GLU A 403 21.70 14.04 -14.36
CA GLU A 403 21.85 13.40 -15.66
C GLU A 403 22.19 14.41 -16.77
N ASN A 404 21.80 15.68 -16.60
CA ASN A 404 22.04 16.76 -17.56
C ASN A 404 23.34 17.51 -17.26
N ASP A 405 23.46 18.07 -16.05
CA ASP A 405 24.62 18.83 -15.57
C ASP A 405 24.90 18.50 -14.09
N PRO A 406 25.96 17.71 -13.81
CA PRO A 406 26.33 17.36 -12.44
C PRO A 406 26.70 18.56 -11.55
N TYR A 407 27.25 19.64 -12.11
CA TYR A 407 27.68 20.82 -11.34
C TYR A 407 26.48 21.70 -10.97
N GLU A 408 25.52 21.85 -11.89
CA GLU A 408 24.24 22.51 -11.58
C GLU A 408 23.51 21.74 -10.46
N ALA A 409 23.55 20.41 -10.53
CA ALA A 409 22.91 19.57 -9.52
C ALA A 409 23.57 19.69 -8.13
N GLU A 410 24.91 19.82 -8.06
CA GLU A 410 25.63 20.11 -6.81
C GLU A 410 25.21 21.46 -6.21
N GLN A 411 24.94 22.47 -7.04
CA GLN A 411 24.45 23.75 -6.56
C GLN A 411 23.00 23.64 -6.04
N LEU A 412 22.12 22.99 -6.79
CA LEU A 412 20.73 22.76 -6.41
C LEU A 412 20.61 21.96 -5.09
N MET A 413 21.54 21.03 -4.84
CA MET A 413 21.61 20.26 -3.59
C MET A 413 21.74 21.11 -2.32
N LYS A 414 22.29 22.33 -2.42
CA LYS A 414 22.46 23.23 -1.28
C LYS A 414 21.14 23.87 -0.83
N GLU A 415 20.16 23.93 -1.73
CA GLU A 415 18.86 24.60 -1.52
C GLU A 415 17.74 23.64 -1.12
N VAL A 416 17.87 22.35 -1.45
CA VAL A 416 16.87 21.32 -1.16
C VAL A 416 16.97 20.78 0.27
N ASP A 417 15.91 20.11 0.74
CA ASP A 417 15.97 19.37 2.01
C ASP A 417 17.03 18.26 1.98
N ILE A 418 17.69 18.02 3.11
CA ILE A 418 18.76 17.03 3.20
C ILE A 418 18.26 15.59 3.02
N ASN A 419 16.99 15.31 3.35
CA ASN A 419 16.38 14.00 3.10
C ASN A 419 16.16 13.74 1.61
N ASN A 420 16.09 14.79 0.78
CA ASN A 420 16.09 14.65 -0.68
C ASN A 420 17.49 14.23 -1.19
N VAL A 421 18.56 14.78 -0.62
CA VAL A 421 19.95 14.41 -0.96
C VAL A 421 20.25 12.96 -0.56
N THR A 422 19.88 12.57 0.67
CA THR A 422 20.03 11.16 1.10
C THR A 422 19.14 10.21 0.31
N GLY A 423 17.95 10.65 -0.08
CA GLY A 423 17.05 9.95 -0.99
C GLY A 423 17.70 9.70 -2.36
N LEU A 424 18.37 10.70 -2.92
CA LEU A 424 19.08 10.59 -4.19
C LEU A 424 20.24 9.60 -4.13
N LEU A 425 21.06 9.63 -3.07
CA LEU A 425 22.17 8.68 -2.89
C LEU A 425 21.66 7.23 -2.86
N LYS A 426 20.61 6.98 -2.06
CA LYS A 426 19.97 5.66 -1.98
C LYS A 426 19.40 5.24 -3.33
N LEU A 427 18.76 6.17 -4.05
CA LEU A 427 18.22 5.92 -5.38
C LEU A 427 19.32 5.53 -6.38
N TYR A 428 20.44 6.25 -6.41
CA TYR A 428 21.58 5.95 -7.28
C TYR A 428 22.09 4.53 -7.06
N LEU A 429 22.38 4.16 -5.81
CA LEU A 429 22.89 2.83 -5.45
C LEU A 429 21.90 1.71 -5.79
N ARG A 430 20.60 1.98 -5.62
CA ARG A 430 19.52 1.03 -5.93
C ARG A 430 19.34 0.82 -7.44
N GLU A 431 19.54 1.87 -8.24
CA GLU A 431 19.39 1.80 -9.70
C GLU A 431 20.61 1.21 -10.41
N LEU A 432 21.76 1.03 -9.74
CA LEU A 432 22.91 0.37 -10.36
C LEU A 432 22.49 -1.00 -10.92
N PRO A 433 22.97 -1.39 -12.13
CA PRO A 433 22.56 -2.63 -12.78
C PRO A 433 22.98 -3.89 -12.01
N GLU A 434 23.95 -3.77 -11.10
CA GLU A 434 24.41 -4.81 -10.19
C GLU A 434 24.63 -4.19 -8.80
N ALA A 435 24.40 -4.95 -7.72
CA ALA A 435 24.68 -4.48 -6.37
C ALA A 435 26.18 -4.23 -6.13
N LEU A 436 26.53 -3.35 -5.19
CA LEU A 436 27.94 -3.07 -4.88
C LEU A 436 28.67 -4.34 -4.42
N PHE A 437 28.00 -5.21 -3.66
CA PHE A 437 28.55 -6.50 -3.22
C PHE A 437 28.47 -7.62 -4.27
N THR A 438 28.12 -7.28 -5.51
CA THR A 438 27.93 -8.17 -6.67
C THR A 438 26.92 -9.29 -6.46
N ASP A 439 26.13 -9.54 -7.50
CA ASP A 439 25.08 -10.55 -7.45
C ASP A 439 25.68 -11.96 -7.34
N ALA A 440 26.87 -12.15 -7.91
CA ALA A 440 27.60 -13.42 -7.91
C ALA A 440 28.19 -13.81 -6.54
N LEU A 441 28.52 -12.83 -5.68
CA LEU A 441 29.10 -13.10 -4.37
C LEU A 441 28.05 -13.20 -3.26
N TYR A 442 26.83 -12.70 -3.49
CA TYR A 442 25.76 -12.72 -2.48
C TYR A 442 25.48 -14.10 -1.87
N PRO A 443 25.32 -15.20 -2.63
CA PRO A 443 25.05 -16.51 -2.04
C PRO A 443 26.14 -16.93 -1.05
N ARG A 444 27.41 -16.67 -1.39
CA ARG A 444 28.56 -16.99 -0.52
C ARG A 444 28.62 -16.09 0.71
N LEU A 445 28.24 -14.81 0.59
CA LEU A 445 28.13 -13.89 1.71
C LEU A 445 27.03 -14.32 2.69
N PHE A 446 25.89 -14.78 2.15
CA PHE A 446 24.78 -15.32 2.93
C PHE A 446 25.19 -16.59 3.69
N ASP A 447 25.86 -17.52 3.02
CA ASP A 447 26.38 -18.74 3.66
C ASP A 447 27.39 -18.42 4.76
N ALA A 448 28.32 -17.49 4.50
CA ALA A 448 29.30 -17.02 5.49
C ALA A 448 28.61 -16.40 6.72
N PHE A 449 27.58 -15.58 6.51
CA PHE A 449 26.83 -14.94 7.59
C PHE A 449 26.08 -15.95 8.48
N ASN A 450 25.65 -17.08 7.92
CA ASN A 450 24.94 -18.14 8.66
C ASN A 450 25.85 -19.12 9.40
N LYS A 451 27.18 -19.00 9.30
CA LYS A 451 28.12 -19.82 10.08
C LYS A 451 27.97 -19.57 11.59
N HIS A 452 28.09 -20.64 12.38
CA HIS A 452 28.04 -20.56 13.84
C HIS A 452 29.36 -20.09 14.44
N ASP A 453 30.49 -20.54 13.87
CA ASP A 453 31.82 -20.08 14.28
C ASP A 453 32.05 -18.63 13.83
N GLN A 454 32.36 -17.77 14.82
CA GLN A 454 32.60 -16.35 14.59
C GLN A 454 33.91 -16.10 13.84
N GLU A 455 34.93 -16.94 14.03
CA GLU A 455 36.22 -16.75 13.37
C GLU A 455 36.16 -17.21 11.91
N GLU A 456 35.55 -18.37 11.64
CA GLU A 456 35.25 -18.82 10.28
C GLU A 456 34.38 -17.78 9.53
N LYS A 457 33.31 -17.28 10.17
CA LYS A 457 32.46 -16.21 9.62
C LYS A 457 33.27 -14.97 9.26
N ARG A 458 34.15 -14.52 10.16
CA ARG A 458 35.00 -13.35 9.96
C ARG A 458 35.92 -13.54 8.76
N GLN A 459 36.64 -14.66 8.70
CA GLN A 459 37.58 -14.98 7.62
C GLN A 459 36.86 -15.05 6.27
N MET A 460 35.71 -15.72 6.21
CA MET A 460 34.92 -15.82 4.97
C MET A 460 34.40 -14.46 4.50
N LEU A 461 33.81 -13.64 5.39
CA LEU A 461 33.26 -12.34 4.99
C LEU A 461 34.34 -11.37 4.49
N LEU A 462 35.51 -11.31 5.15
CA LEU A 462 36.62 -10.46 4.71
C LEU A 462 37.27 -10.99 3.43
N GLY A 463 37.42 -12.32 3.30
CA GLY A 463 37.92 -12.96 2.08
C GLY A 463 36.99 -12.75 0.88
N LEU A 464 35.67 -12.67 1.10
CA LEU A 464 34.70 -12.33 0.06
C LEU A 464 34.73 -10.85 -0.30
N PHE A 465 34.93 -9.95 0.69
CA PHE A 465 35.10 -8.53 0.43
C PHE A 465 36.33 -8.26 -0.47
N GLY A 466 37.46 -8.94 -0.22
CA GLY A 466 38.66 -8.84 -1.05
C GLY A 466 38.49 -9.34 -2.49
N LYS A 467 37.46 -10.14 -2.77
CA LYS A 467 37.13 -10.64 -4.13
C LYS A 467 36.24 -9.68 -4.92
N LEU A 468 35.74 -8.61 -4.31
CA LEU A 468 34.96 -7.61 -5.03
C LEU A 468 35.84 -6.86 -6.05
N PRO A 469 35.27 -6.36 -7.17
CA PRO A 469 36.00 -5.47 -8.05
C PRO A 469 36.55 -4.26 -7.29
N GLU A 470 37.73 -3.77 -7.65
CA GLU A 470 38.43 -2.69 -6.94
C GLU A 470 37.56 -1.42 -6.79
N ILE A 471 36.86 -1.03 -7.85
CA ILE A 471 35.93 0.12 -7.83
C ILE A 471 34.79 -0.12 -6.82
N ASN A 472 34.25 -1.33 -6.76
CA ASN A 472 33.20 -1.66 -5.80
C ASN A 472 33.71 -1.63 -4.36
N GLN A 473 34.94 -2.12 -4.12
CA GLN A 473 35.60 -2.03 -2.82
C GLN A 473 35.78 -0.56 -2.41
N ASN A 474 36.34 0.26 -3.28
CA ASN A 474 36.59 1.69 -3.01
C ASN A 474 35.30 2.45 -2.66
N ILE A 475 34.23 2.25 -3.45
CA ILE A 475 32.91 2.85 -3.17
C ILE A 475 32.36 2.34 -1.83
N THR A 476 32.50 1.04 -1.55
CA THR A 476 31.97 0.44 -0.32
C THR A 476 32.71 0.95 0.91
N VAL A 477 34.04 1.02 0.86
CA VAL A 477 34.86 1.60 1.94
C VAL A 477 34.44 3.06 2.17
N PHE A 478 34.32 3.85 1.10
CA PHE A 478 33.91 5.25 1.18
C PHE A 478 32.53 5.43 1.86
N LEU A 479 31.55 4.58 1.52
CA LEU A 479 30.22 4.62 2.14
C LEU A 479 30.23 4.14 3.59
N ILE A 480 31.00 3.11 3.92
CA ILE A 480 31.14 2.61 5.31
C ILE A 480 31.80 3.69 6.18
N ASP A 481 32.83 4.36 5.69
CA ASP A 481 33.49 5.46 6.40
C ASP A 481 32.52 6.60 6.70
N HIS A 482 31.71 6.97 5.71
CA HIS A 482 30.65 7.96 5.89
C HIS A 482 29.63 7.54 6.97
N MET A 483 29.17 6.28 6.94
CA MET A 483 28.22 5.76 7.93
C MET A 483 28.78 5.72 9.34
N VAL A 484 30.06 5.36 9.50
CA VAL A 484 30.74 5.38 10.81
C VAL A 484 30.84 6.81 11.34
N LYS A 485 31.10 7.81 10.47
CA LYS A 485 31.05 9.22 10.88
C LYS A 485 29.67 9.63 11.36
N ILE A 486 28.59 9.25 10.66
CA ILE A 486 27.21 9.56 11.09
C ILE A 486 26.93 8.94 12.46
N ASN A 487 27.32 7.68 12.65
CA ASN A 487 27.14 7.00 13.92
C ASN A 487 27.93 7.65 15.06
N SER A 488 29.06 8.30 14.78
CA SER A 488 29.80 9.08 15.78
C SER A 488 28.95 10.22 16.38
N ASN A 489 27.92 10.67 15.67
CA ASN A 489 26.94 11.67 16.12
C ASN A 489 25.58 11.06 16.55
N GLU A 490 25.52 9.75 16.84
CA GLU A 490 24.28 9.01 17.17
C GLU A 490 23.45 9.67 18.28
N ALA A 491 24.10 10.32 19.25
CA ALA A 491 23.44 11.03 20.33
C ALA A 491 22.45 12.11 19.82
N GLN A 492 22.76 12.76 18.71
CA GLN A 492 21.92 13.80 18.10
C GLN A 492 21.03 13.22 17.00
N ASN A 493 21.61 12.59 15.98
CA ASN A 493 20.87 12.12 14.81
C ASN A 493 20.07 10.82 15.04
N LYS A 494 20.29 10.10 16.15
CA LYS A 494 19.61 8.84 16.51
C LYS A 494 19.82 7.69 15.52
N MET A 495 20.89 7.73 14.73
CA MET A 495 21.24 6.70 13.74
C MET A 495 22.39 5.82 14.26
N SER A 496 22.02 4.67 14.83
CA SER A 496 22.96 3.62 15.21
C SER A 496 23.54 2.89 13.98
N LEU A 497 24.67 2.19 14.15
CA LEU A 497 25.21 1.30 13.11
C LEU A 497 24.17 0.26 12.64
N HIS A 498 23.33 -0.23 13.55
CA HIS A 498 22.25 -1.15 13.20
C HIS A 498 21.20 -0.46 12.32
N ASN A 499 20.76 0.75 12.68
CA ASN A 499 19.78 1.51 11.90
C ASN A 499 20.32 1.81 10.48
N LEU A 500 21.58 2.20 10.36
CA LEU A 500 22.24 2.44 9.07
C LEU A 500 22.33 1.16 8.24
N ALA A 501 22.67 0.03 8.88
CA ALA A 501 22.75 -1.26 8.22
C ALA A 501 21.38 -1.73 7.70
N THR A 502 20.29 -1.50 8.44
CA THR A 502 18.94 -1.83 7.99
C THR A 502 18.52 -1.01 6.77
N VAL A 503 18.90 0.26 6.71
CA VAL A 503 18.56 1.15 5.58
C VAL A 503 19.37 0.79 4.33
N PHE A 504 20.68 0.58 4.48
CA PHE A 504 21.57 0.40 3.33
C PHE A 504 21.81 -1.05 2.94
N GLY A 505 21.65 -2.01 3.85
CA GLY A 505 21.84 -3.44 3.58
C GLY A 505 21.15 -3.86 2.29
N PRO A 506 19.82 -3.68 2.16
CA PRO A 506 19.08 -4.00 0.93
C PRO A 506 19.45 -3.17 -0.30
N THR A 507 20.08 -2.01 -0.09
CA THR A 507 20.47 -1.08 -1.16
C THR A 507 21.81 -1.49 -1.78
N ILE A 508 22.75 -2.03 -1.01
CA ILE A 508 24.12 -2.34 -1.47
C ILE A 508 24.45 -3.83 -1.53
N ILE A 509 23.69 -4.67 -0.82
CA ILE A 509 23.83 -6.13 -0.79
C ILE A 509 22.48 -6.72 -1.22
N ARG A 510 22.46 -7.52 -2.30
CA ARG A 510 21.21 -8.07 -2.83
C ARG A 510 21.45 -9.43 -3.53
N PRO A 511 20.52 -10.39 -3.43
CA PRO A 511 20.53 -11.57 -4.29
C PRO A 511 20.33 -11.19 -5.76
N GLY A 512 21.12 -11.80 -6.64
CA GLY A 512 20.98 -11.62 -8.08
C GLY A 512 19.68 -12.18 -8.64
N SER A 513 19.21 -11.62 -9.75
CA SER A 513 17.98 -12.06 -10.42
C SER A 513 18.03 -13.51 -10.92
N ASN A 514 19.21 -14.06 -11.17
CA ASN A 514 19.41 -15.35 -11.83
C ASN A 514 19.30 -16.57 -10.90
N SER A 515 19.18 -16.37 -9.58
CA SER A 515 18.93 -17.47 -8.62
C SER A 515 17.46 -17.60 -8.22
N SER A 516 16.57 -16.78 -8.78
CA SER A 516 15.12 -16.94 -8.58
C SER A 516 14.57 -18.01 -9.52
N SER A 517 14.28 -19.19 -8.97
CA SER A 517 13.40 -20.17 -9.59
C SER A 517 12.10 -19.47 -10.05
N HIS A 518 11.59 -19.85 -11.22
CA HIS A 518 10.47 -19.23 -11.95
C HIS A 518 9.09 -19.25 -11.26
N ASN A 519 9.01 -19.28 -9.92
CA ASN A 519 7.76 -19.27 -9.18
C ASN A 519 7.58 -17.96 -8.38
N PRO A 520 6.54 -17.15 -8.67
CA PRO A 520 6.28 -15.87 -7.98
C PRO A 520 5.98 -16.03 -6.47
N SER A 521 5.78 -17.27 -6.01
CA SER A 521 5.51 -17.66 -4.63
C SER A 521 6.75 -17.82 -3.73
N ASP A 522 7.95 -17.99 -4.28
CA ASP A 522 9.21 -18.14 -3.51
C ASP A 522 9.90 -16.80 -3.18
N LEU A 523 9.44 -15.69 -3.75
CA LEU A 523 10.13 -14.40 -3.67
C LEU A 523 9.95 -13.67 -2.34
N LEU A 524 8.79 -13.79 -1.68
CA LEU A 524 8.46 -12.98 -0.48
C LEU A 524 9.12 -13.50 0.82
N THR A 525 9.22 -14.81 1.00
CA THR A 525 9.83 -15.43 2.20
C THR A 525 11.34 -15.40 2.17
N THR A 526 11.91 -15.58 0.98
CA THR A 526 13.34 -15.38 0.69
C THR A 526 13.72 -13.92 0.95
N SER A 527 12.87 -12.96 0.52
CA SER A 527 13.16 -11.52 0.67
C SER A 527 13.34 -11.03 2.12
N THR A 528 12.64 -11.56 3.12
CA THR A 528 12.76 -11.06 4.51
C THR A 528 13.98 -11.64 5.22
N VAL A 529 14.28 -12.92 5.03
CA VAL A 529 15.52 -13.56 5.52
C VAL A 529 16.73 -12.93 4.83
N ASP A 530 16.61 -12.66 3.53
CA ASP A 530 17.62 -11.93 2.78
C ASP A 530 17.82 -10.52 3.32
N VAL A 531 16.75 -9.76 3.59
CA VAL A 531 16.88 -8.40 4.15
C VAL A 531 17.54 -8.40 5.53
N MET A 532 17.22 -9.38 6.39
CA MET A 532 17.89 -9.52 7.68
C MET A 532 19.37 -9.89 7.53
N ALA A 533 19.70 -10.81 6.61
CA ALA A 533 21.08 -11.19 6.32
C ALA A 533 21.86 -10.03 5.69
N GLN A 534 21.28 -9.29 4.75
CA GLN A 534 21.88 -8.09 4.13
C GLN A 534 22.22 -7.04 5.16
N ALA A 535 21.28 -6.71 6.06
CA ALA A 535 21.51 -5.80 7.17
C ALA A 535 22.59 -6.36 8.12
N GLY A 536 22.56 -7.65 8.43
CA GLY A 536 23.54 -8.29 9.30
C GLY A 536 24.96 -8.31 8.73
N ILE A 537 25.12 -8.58 7.43
CA ILE A 537 26.40 -8.57 6.71
C ILE A 537 26.96 -7.15 6.70
N LEU A 538 26.15 -6.14 6.34
CA LEU A 538 26.60 -4.76 6.36
C LEU A 538 26.97 -4.29 7.79
N TYR A 539 26.17 -4.68 8.78
CA TYR A 539 26.45 -4.39 10.19
C TYR A 539 27.79 -4.96 10.66
N PHE A 540 28.16 -6.17 10.20
CA PHE A 540 29.48 -6.75 10.48
C PHE A 540 30.62 -5.84 10.01
N PHE A 541 30.57 -5.36 8.76
CA PHE A 541 31.59 -4.47 8.21
C PHE A 541 31.59 -3.10 8.91
N LEU A 542 30.41 -2.54 9.16
CA LEU A 542 30.25 -1.28 9.89
C LEU A 542 30.86 -1.33 11.29
N ARG A 543 30.52 -2.36 12.08
CA ARG A 543 31.04 -2.54 13.43
C ARG A 543 32.56 -2.70 13.43
N ARG A 544 33.11 -3.43 12.45
CA ARG A 544 34.55 -3.62 12.30
C ARG A 544 35.27 -2.31 11.99
N ARG A 545 34.74 -1.51 11.06
CA ARG A 545 35.31 -0.21 10.72
C ARG A 545 35.19 0.81 11.85
N ALA A 546 34.08 0.83 12.57
CA ALA A 546 33.91 1.65 13.77
C ALA A 546 34.90 1.30 14.89
N ALA A 547 35.34 0.03 14.95
CA ALA A 547 36.39 -0.42 15.86
C ALA A 547 37.83 -0.13 15.35
N GLY A 548 37.98 0.60 14.24
CA GLY A 548 39.29 0.95 13.66
C GLY A 548 40.00 -0.19 12.93
N MET A 549 39.34 -1.34 12.72
CA MET A 549 39.95 -2.50 12.06
C MET A 549 39.80 -2.41 10.52
N PRO A 550 40.78 -2.91 9.74
CA PRO A 550 40.69 -2.92 8.28
C PRO A 550 39.61 -3.89 7.78
N LEU A 551 39.00 -3.54 6.64
CA LEU A 551 37.98 -4.35 5.96
C LEU A 551 38.58 -5.41 5.02
N GLN A 552 39.88 -5.31 4.74
CA GLN A 552 40.64 -6.32 4.04
C GLN A 552 41.37 -7.20 5.07
N LEU A 553 41.60 -8.47 4.74
CA LEU A 553 42.53 -9.29 5.51
C LEU A 553 43.91 -8.67 5.35
N GLU A 554 44.59 -8.42 6.46
CA GLU A 554 46.02 -8.12 6.41
C GLU A 554 46.69 -9.30 5.72
N ALA A 555 47.41 -9.04 4.63
CA ALA A 555 48.29 -10.05 4.08
C ALA A 555 49.27 -10.36 5.20
N ASP A 556 49.29 -11.60 5.68
CA ASP A 556 50.30 -12.07 6.62
C ASP A 556 51.65 -11.60 6.08
N SER A 557 52.30 -10.69 6.82
CA SER A 557 53.64 -10.20 6.56
C SER A 557 54.64 -11.32 6.88
N ALA A 558 54.53 -12.44 6.18
CA ALA A 558 55.40 -13.59 6.23
C ALA A 558 56.00 -13.77 4.82
N THR A 559 56.79 -12.79 4.39
CA THR A 559 57.78 -12.89 3.28
C THR A 559 58.58 -11.58 3.20
N ALA A 560 59.24 -11.20 4.30
CA ALA A 560 60.28 -10.17 4.29
C ALA A 560 61.33 -10.43 5.37
N SER A 561 61.85 -11.65 5.42
CA SER A 561 63.10 -11.99 6.12
C SER A 561 63.63 -13.30 5.56
N ASN A 562 64.10 -13.25 4.30
CA ASN A 562 65.11 -14.15 3.74
C ASN A 562 65.33 -13.73 2.28
N HIS A 563 66.16 -12.70 2.09
CA HIS A 563 67.29 -12.74 1.17
C HIS A 563 68.22 -11.55 1.42
#